data_AF-A0A2U8TW50-F1
#
_entry.id   AF-A0A2U8TW50-F1
#
_cell.length_a   1.000
_cell.length_b   1.000
_cell.length_c   1.000
_cell.angle_alpha   90.00
_cell.angle_beta   90.00
_cell.angle_gamma   90.00
#
_symmetry.space_group_name_H-M   'P 1'
#
loop_
_entity.id
_entity.type
_entity.pdbx_description
1 polymer ?
#
loop_
_entity_poly.entity_id
_entity_poly.type
_entity_poly.pdbx_seq_one_letter_code
_entity_poly.pdbx_strand_id
1 'polypeptide(L)'
;MSRDHEKFLNQIQALGKQMRALEISNLAVQLEQLRASLTNENAGPFVLMLAIAQQVLPIKEAYVVPHPLSDEKCWEGSGGWHLVLFSENVPDEIGLLNLRNRLFDDGPRSVASRFEVFSYIKHAGYLGQAMAVGIQIPLLELHHD
;
A
#
# COMPACT_ATOMS: atom_id res chain seq x y z
N MET A 1 -24.27 46.41 -14.93
CA MET A 1 -24.65 44.98 -14.78
C MET A 1 -25.95 44.91 -14.00
N SER A 2 -26.88 44.02 -14.36
CA SER A 2 -28.21 43.95 -13.71
C SER A 2 -28.10 43.43 -12.26
N ARG A 3 -28.92 43.99 -11.36
CA ARG A 3 -29.03 43.59 -9.93
C ARG A 3 -29.31 42.09 -9.75
N ASP A 4 -29.96 41.49 -10.73
CA ASP A 4 -30.30 40.07 -10.71
C ASP A 4 -29.09 39.18 -10.99
N HIS A 5 -28.13 39.66 -11.79
CA HIS A 5 -26.89 38.96 -12.05
C HIS A 5 -26.01 38.90 -10.80
N GLU A 6 -25.95 39.98 -10.03
CA GLU A 6 -25.21 40.03 -8.77
C GLU A 6 -25.82 39.11 -7.70
N LYS A 7 -27.16 39.07 -7.59
CA LYS A 7 -27.86 38.10 -6.72
C LYS A 7 -27.58 36.65 -7.10
N PHE A 8 -27.59 36.35 -8.40
CA PHE A 8 -27.32 35.02 -8.91
C PHE A 8 -25.88 34.56 -8.59
N LEU A 9 -24.89 35.43 -8.80
CA LEU A 9 -23.49 35.13 -8.43
C LEU A 9 -23.33 34.89 -6.93
N ASN A 10 -23.99 35.69 -6.09
CA ASN A 10 -23.98 35.51 -4.64
C ASN A 10 -24.61 34.18 -4.21
N GLN A 11 -25.68 33.73 -4.88
CA GLN A 11 -26.29 32.43 -4.63
C GLN A 11 -25.36 31.27 -4.99
N ILE A 12 -24.67 31.33 -6.14
CA ILE A 12 -23.67 30.33 -6.54
C ILE A 12 -22.55 30.24 -5.49
N GLN A 13 -22.03 31.39 -5.05
CA GLN A 13 -20.96 31.42 -4.05
C GLN A 13 -21.42 30.87 -2.70
N ALA A 14 -22.63 31.22 -2.27
CA ALA A 14 -23.20 30.71 -1.02
C ALA A 14 -23.37 29.18 -1.06
N LEU A 15 -23.93 28.66 -2.15
CA LEU A 15 -24.08 27.22 -2.35
C LEU A 15 -22.72 26.50 -2.40
N GLY A 16 -21.75 27.04 -3.15
CA GLY A 16 -20.41 26.46 -3.21
C GLY A 16 -19.71 26.40 -1.84
N LYS A 17 -19.90 27.41 -0.99
CA LYS A 17 -19.41 27.39 0.39
C LYS A 17 -20.09 26.30 1.23
N GLN A 18 -21.40 26.12 1.09
CA GLN A 18 -22.15 25.09 1.80
C GLN A 18 -21.74 23.68 1.37
N MET A 19 -21.61 23.44 0.06
CA MET A 19 -21.13 22.16 -0.47
C MET A 19 -19.75 21.80 0.07
N ARG A 20 -18.80 22.75 0.01
CA ARG A 20 -17.44 22.53 0.55
C ARG A 20 -17.46 22.24 2.05
N ALA A 21 -18.26 22.97 2.82
CA ALA A 21 -18.35 22.74 4.26
C ALA A 21 -18.90 21.33 4.57
N LEU A 22 -19.88 20.86 3.80
CA LEU A 22 -20.43 19.52 3.93
C LEU A 22 -19.40 18.43 3.58
N GLU A 23 -18.63 18.61 2.51
CA GLU A 23 -17.55 17.69 2.13
C GLU A 23 -16.48 17.59 3.22
N ILE A 24 -16.03 18.72 3.77
CA ILE A 24 -15.04 18.75 4.86
C ILE A 24 -15.57 18.00 6.08
N SER A 25 -16.84 18.24 6.45
CA SER A 25 -17.48 17.56 7.58
C SER A 25 -17.51 16.04 7.37
N ASN A 26 -17.89 15.59 6.17
CA ASN A 26 -17.94 14.16 5.84
C ASN A 26 -16.54 13.51 5.92
N LEU A 27 -15.52 14.17 5.37
CA LEU A 27 -14.13 13.69 5.44
C LEU A 27 -13.62 13.62 6.88
N ALA A 28 -13.95 14.60 7.72
CA ALA A 28 -13.57 14.59 9.13
C ALA A 28 -14.20 13.41 9.89
N VAL A 29 -15.48 13.11 9.60
CA VAL A 29 -16.18 11.93 10.17
C VAL A 29 -15.51 10.64 9.73
N GLN A 30 -15.21 10.49 8.44
CA GLN A 30 -14.52 9.30 7.92
C GLN A 30 -13.15 9.12 8.56
N LEU A 31 -12.41 10.21 8.76
CA LEU A 31 -11.09 10.18 9.39
C LEU A 31 -11.17 9.78 10.86
N GLU A 32 -12.18 10.25 11.59
CA GLU A 32 -12.40 9.86 12.99
C GLU A 32 -12.83 8.39 13.10
N GLN A 33 -13.68 7.91 12.19
CA GLN A 33 -14.02 6.49 12.10
C GLN A 33 -12.79 5.63 11.81
N LEU A 34 -11.90 6.08 10.91
CA LEU A 34 -10.66 5.37 10.60
C LEU A 34 -9.72 5.34 11.81
N ARG A 35 -9.59 6.44 12.56
CA ARG A 35 -8.82 6.49 13.81
C ARG A 35 -9.40 5.59 14.90
N ALA A 36 -10.72 5.48 14.95
CA ALA A 36 -11.42 4.56 15.86
C ALA A 36 -11.30 3.09 15.42
N SER A 37 -10.99 2.82 14.14
CA SER A 37 -10.64 1.48 13.69
C SER A 37 -9.29 1.08 14.28
N LEU A 38 -9.29 0.05 15.11
CA LEU A 38 -8.13 -0.30 15.94
C LEU A 38 -6.97 -0.91 15.13
N THR A 39 -7.23 -1.45 13.94
CA THR A 39 -6.21 -2.13 13.11
C THR A 39 -6.65 -2.20 11.66
N ASN A 40 -5.72 -2.04 10.72
CA ASN A 40 -5.95 -2.50 9.36
C ASN A 40 -5.91 -4.03 9.33
N GLU A 41 -7.00 -4.67 8.89
CA GLU A 41 -7.12 -6.12 8.84
C GLU A 41 -6.05 -6.80 7.97
N ASN A 42 -5.40 -6.06 7.08
CA ASN A 42 -4.33 -6.58 6.21
C ASN A 42 -2.95 -6.61 6.88
N ALA A 43 -2.77 -5.98 8.05
CA ALA A 43 -1.47 -5.96 8.72
C ALA A 43 -0.96 -7.38 9.04
N GLY A 44 -1.80 -8.22 9.65
CA GLY A 44 -1.47 -9.63 9.93
C GLY A 44 -1.16 -10.42 8.65
N PRO A 45 -2.03 -10.38 7.62
CA PRO A 45 -1.76 -10.96 6.32
C PRO A 45 -0.41 -10.57 5.69
N PHE A 46 -0.02 -9.29 5.71
CA PHE A 46 1.29 -8.87 5.17
C PHE A 46 2.48 -9.35 6.00
N VAL A 47 2.35 -9.40 7.32
CA VAL A 47 3.39 -9.98 8.19
C VAL A 47 3.57 -11.47 7.88
N LEU A 48 2.48 -12.22 7.67
CA LEU A 48 2.57 -13.63 7.28
C LEU A 48 3.21 -13.81 5.90
N MET A 49 2.86 -12.97 4.92
CA MET A 49 3.52 -12.98 3.62
C MET A 49 5.02 -12.73 3.72
N LEU A 50 5.46 -11.78 4.57
CA LEU A 50 6.88 -11.55 4.82
C LEU A 50 7.55 -12.78 5.43
N ALA A 51 6.93 -13.42 6.41
CA ALA A 51 7.46 -14.64 7.03
C ALA A 51 7.67 -15.76 5.99
N ILE A 52 6.71 -15.96 5.09
CA ILE A 52 6.82 -16.91 3.98
C ILE A 52 7.94 -16.49 3.02
N ALA A 53 8.01 -15.20 2.68
CA ALA A 53 9.01 -14.70 1.75
C ALA A 53 10.45 -14.87 2.27
N GLN A 54 10.67 -14.65 3.57
CA GLN A 54 11.98 -14.86 4.21
C GLN A 54 12.44 -16.33 4.20
N GLN A 55 11.53 -17.30 4.01
CA GLN A 55 11.89 -18.72 3.84
C GLN A 55 12.37 -19.04 2.42
N VAL A 56 12.07 -18.18 1.44
CA VAL A 56 12.35 -18.44 0.02
C VAL A 56 13.49 -17.56 -0.49
N LEU A 57 13.57 -16.31 -0.05
CA LEU A 57 14.55 -15.33 -0.51
C LEU A 57 15.26 -14.66 0.67
N PRO A 58 16.53 -14.28 0.51
CA PRO A 58 17.23 -13.45 1.50
C PRO A 58 16.67 -12.03 1.44
N ILE A 59 15.64 -11.75 2.23
CA ILE A 59 15.03 -10.42 2.32
C ILE A 59 15.86 -9.55 3.27
N LYS A 60 16.25 -8.38 2.80
CA LYS A 60 17.02 -7.39 3.54
C LYS A 60 16.15 -6.30 4.15
N GLU A 61 15.12 -5.84 3.42
CA GLU A 61 14.14 -4.89 3.93
C GLU A 61 12.74 -5.17 3.34
N ALA A 62 11.70 -4.82 4.07
CA ALA A 62 10.31 -5.02 3.65
C ALA A 62 9.43 -3.85 4.06
N TYR A 63 8.50 -3.46 3.17
CA TYR A 63 7.59 -2.34 3.37
C TYR A 63 6.18 -2.70 2.94
N VAL A 64 5.18 -2.16 3.64
CA VAL A 64 3.81 -2.08 3.10
C VAL A 64 3.60 -0.67 2.55
N VAL A 65 3.30 -0.56 1.27
CA VAL A 65 3.08 0.72 0.57
C VAL A 65 1.62 0.84 0.13
N PRO A 66 1.06 2.05 -0.01
CA PRO A 66 -0.37 2.23 -0.34
C PRO A 66 -0.74 1.87 -1.78
N HIS A 67 0.26 1.72 -2.66
CA HIS A 67 0.10 1.34 -4.06
C HIS A 67 1.41 0.70 -4.58
N PRO A 68 1.37 -0.09 -5.67
CA PRO A 68 2.57 -0.62 -6.29
C PRO A 68 3.62 0.45 -6.63
N LEU A 69 4.89 0.04 -6.62
CA LEU A 69 6.01 0.91 -6.98
C LEU A 69 6.38 0.80 -8.46
N SER A 70 6.19 -0.39 -9.05
CA SER A 70 6.36 -0.58 -10.49
C SER A 70 5.02 -0.54 -11.22
N ASP A 71 5.06 0.00 -12.44
CA ASP A 71 3.90 0.02 -13.34
C ASP A 71 3.62 -1.38 -13.96
N GLU A 72 4.55 -2.33 -13.83
CA GLU A 72 4.51 -3.63 -14.50
C GLU A 72 3.47 -4.61 -13.94
N LYS A 73 2.91 -4.35 -12.75
CA LYS A 73 2.01 -5.30 -12.06
C LYS A 73 0.74 -4.67 -11.49
N CYS A 74 0.04 -3.88 -12.29
CA CYS A 74 -1.36 -3.48 -12.04
C CYS A 74 -2.36 -4.66 -12.15
N TRP A 75 -2.04 -5.86 -11.64
CA TRP A 75 -2.91 -7.03 -11.75
C TRP A 75 -3.86 -7.11 -10.54
N GLU A 76 -5.16 -7.04 -10.86
CA GLU A 76 -6.32 -7.48 -10.07
C GLU A 76 -6.54 -6.82 -8.69
N GLY A 77 -7.09 -5.61 -8.74
CA GLY A 77 -7.66 -4.93 -7.57
C GLY A 77 -7.04 -3.55 -7.41
N SER A 78 -7.64 -2.56 -8.08
CA SER A 78 -7.17 -1.18 -8.24
C SER A 78 -7.21 -0.33 -6.97
N GLY A 79 -6.82 -0.87 -5.82
CA GLY A 79 -6.74 -0.11 -4.58
C GLY A 79 -6.41 -0.99 -3.40
N GLY A 80 -5.30 -0.70 -2.72
CA GLY A 80 -4.96 -1.35 -1.47
C GLY A 80 -3.48 -1.36 -1.20
N TRP A 81 -3.16 -1.53 0.07
CA TRP A 81 -1.81 -1.77 0.55
C TRP A 81 -1.11 -2.91 -0.22
N HIS A 82 0.20 -2.81 -0.39
CA HIS A 82 1.03 -3.70 -1.18
C HIS A 82 2.32 -4.05 -0.43
N LEU A 83 2.73 -5.33 -0.45
CA LEU A 83 4.00 -5.73 0.17
C LEU A 83 5.15 -5.55 -0.82
N VAL A 84 6.14 -4.75 -0.46
CA VAL A 84 7.36 -4.56 -1.24
C VAL A 84 8.52 -5.17 -0.49
N LEU A 85 9.21 -6.10 -1.15
CA LEU A 85 10.33 -6.86 -0.60
C LEU A 85 11.63 -6.44 -1.30
N PHE A 86 12.63 -6.08 -0.52
CA PHE A 86 13.98 -5.81 -1.00
C PHE A 86 14.87 -6.98 -0.62
N SER A 87 15.15 -7.83 -1.60
CA SER A 87 16.09 -8.94 -1.46
C SER A 87 17.53 -8.45 -1.50
N GLU A 88 18.42 -9.10 -0.74
CA GLU A 88 19.84 -8.74 -0.66
C GLU A 88 20.51 -8.79 -2.04
N ASN A 89 20.23 -9.86 -2.79
CA ASN A 89 20.73 -10.09 -4.14
C ASN A 89 19.63 -9.85 -5.18
N VAL A 90 19.96 -9.96 -6.47
CA VAL A 90 18.92 -9.98 -7.50
C VAL A 90 18.23 -11.35 -7.45
N PRO A 91 16.91 -11.41 -7.22
CA PRO A 91 16.18 -12.68 -7.31
C PRO A 91 16.31 -13.25 -8.71
N ASP A 92 16.65 -14.52 -8.82
CA ASP A 92 16.55 -15.23 -10.07
C ASP A 92 15.08 -15.57 -10.37
N GLU A 93 14.79 -15.93 -11.62
CA GLU A 93 13.42 -16.24 -12.05
C GLU A 93 12.84 -17.45 -11.28
N ILE A 94 13.68 -18.41 -10.91
CA ILE A 94 13.30 -19.59 -10.14
C ILE A 94 12.90 -19.19 -8.71
N GLY A 95 13.68 -18.35 -8.04
CA GLY A 95 13.37 -17.82 -6.72
C GLY A 95 12.07 -17.00 -6.71
N LEU A 96 11.85 -16.17 -7.73
CA LEU A 96 10.60 -15.42 -7.88
C LEU A 96 9.39 -16.33 -8.12
N LEU A 97 9.54 -17.37 -8.94
CA LEU A 97 8.49 -18.36 -9.18
C LEU A 97 8.17 -19.15 -7.92
N ASN A 98 9.19 -19.62 -7.20
CA ASN A 98 9.04 -20.35 -5.95
C ASN A 98 8.34 -19.49 -4.89
N LEU A 99 8.72 -18.22 -4.78
CA LEU A 99 8.09 -17.27 -3.86
C LEU A 99 6.60 -17.12 -4.20
N ARG A 100 6.29 -16.91 -5.49
CA ARG A 100 4.91 -16.79 -5.94
C ARG A 100 4.11 -18.03 -5.55
N ASN A 101 4.59 -19.22 -5.90
CA ASN A 101 3.89 -20.47 -5.57
C ASN A 101 3.67 -20.59 -4.06
N ARG A 102 4.71 -20.36 -3.24
CA ARG A 102 4.61 -20.42 -1.79
C ARG A 102 3.59 -19.44 -1.22
N LEU A 103 3.56 -18.21 -1.72
CA LEU A 103 2.58 -17.19 -1.28
C LEU A 103 1.15 -17.52 -1.72
N PHE A 104 0.95 -18.17 -2.87
CA PHE A 104 -0.37 -18.61 -3.30
C PHE A 104 -0.86 -19.86 -2.56
N ASP A 105 0.05 -20.77 -2.21
CA ASP A 105 -0.28 -22.02 -1.52
C ASP A 105 -0.49 -21.81 -0.02
N ASP A 106 0.43 -21.08 0.64
CA ASP A 106 0.49 -20.93 2.10
C ASP A 106 0.05 -19.54 2.59
N GLY A 107 -0.04 -18.56 1.69
CA GLY A 107 -0.31 -17.16 2.05
C GLY A 107 -1.79 -16.80 2.14
N PRO A 108 -2.12 -15.65 2.75
CA PRO A 108 -3.49 -15.17 2.82
C PRO A 108 -4.01 -14.78 1.43
N ARG A 109 -5.08 -15.44 0.98
CA ARG A 109 -5.69 -15.21 -0.35
C ARG A 109 -6.10 -13.76 -0.62
N SER A 110 -6.38 -12.97 0.42
CA SER A 110 -6.76 -11.55 0.30
C SER A 110 -5.64 -10.66 -0.23
N VAL A 111 -4.38 -11.07 -0.03
CA VAL A 111 -3.18 -10.27 -0.35
C VAL A 111 -2.10 -11.08 -1.09
N ALA A 112 -2.28 -12.37 -1.34
CA ALA A 112 -1.26 -13.25 -1.94
C ALA A 112 -0.71 -12.77 -3.30
N SER A 113 -1.52 -12.07 -4.10
CA SER A 113 -1.09 -11.46 -5.37
C SER A 113 -0.48 -10.07 -5.22
N ARG A 114 -0.56 -9.49 -4.02
CA ARG A 114 -0.15 -8.13 -3.69
C ARG A 114 1.27 -8.15 -3.10
N PHE A 115 2.24 -8.48 -3.95
CA PHE A 115 3.63 -8.21 -3.63
C PHE A 115 4.51 -7.84 -4.84
N GLU A 116 5.58 -7.10 -4.56
CA GLU A 116 6.68 -6.81 -5.47
C GLU A 116 8.00 -7.18 -4.83
N VAL A 117 8.96 -7.63 -5.64
CA VAL A 117 10.30 -7.96 -5.18
C VAL A 117 11.31 -7.20 -6.01
N PHE A 118 12.16 -6.47 -5.33
CA PHE A 118 13.26 -5.72 -5.91
C PHE A 118 14.59 -6.19 -5.30
N SER A 119 15.67 -5.92 -6.03
CA SER A 119 17.03 -6.04 -5.49
C SER A 119 17.39 -4.79 -4.70
N TYR A 120 17.84 -4.98 -3.46
CA TYR A 120 18.29 -3.92 -2.56
C TYR A 120 19.37 -3.03 -3.18
N ILE A 121 20.33 -3.65 -3.88
CA ILE A 121 21.50 -2.95 -4.43
C ILE A 121 21.16 -2.29 -5.77
N LYS A 122 20.38 -2.97 -6.63
CA LYS A 122 20.13 -2.47 -8.00
C LYS A 122 18.96 -1.51 -8.12
N HIS A 123 18.01 -1.52 -7.18
CA HIS A 123 16.77 -0.75 -7.26
C HIS A 123 16.66 0.29 -6.14
N ALA A 124 17.74 1.03 -5.89
CA ALA A 124 17.79 2.07 -4.85
C ALA A 124 16.69 3.14 -5.00
N GLY A 125 16.24 3.43 -6.23
CA GLY A 125 15.12 4.35 -6.48
C GLY A 125 13.80 3.87 -5.87
N TYR A 126 13.45 2.59 -6.05
CA TYR A 126 12.26 1.99 -5.44
C TYR A 126 12.41 1.85 -3.92
N LEU A 127 13.62 1.59 -3.42
CA LEU A 127 13.89 1.59 -1.98
C LEU A 127 13.60 2.97 -1.37
N GLY A 128 14.14 4.03 -1.96
CA GLY A 128 13.88 5.40 -1.51
C GLY A 128 12.39 5.76 -1.55
N GLN A 129 11.66 5.31 -2.57
CA GLN A 129 10.22 5.50 -2.65
C GLN A 129 9.48 4.74 -1.54
N ALA A 130 9.80 3.46 -1.34
CA ALA A 130 9.21 2.64 -0.27
C ALA A 130 9.45 3.24 1.12
N MET A 131 10.65 3.77 1.37
CA MET A 131 10.97 4.46 2.62
C MET A 131 10.16 5.75 2.81
N ALA A 132 9.85 6.46 1.73
CA ALA A 132 9.14 7.73 1.79
C ALA A 132 7.63 7.57 2.00
N VAL A 133 7.02 6.51 1.46
CA VAL A 133 5.54 6.35 1.44
C VAL A 133 5.05 5.11 2.17
N GLY A 134 5.95 4.18 2.48
CA GLY A 134 5.63 2.88 3.06
C GLY A 134 5.84 2.81 4.56
N ILE A 135 5.33 1.74 5.14
CA ILE A 135 5.53 1.35 6.54
C ILE A 135 6.50 0.18 6.53
N GLN A 136 7.66 0.36 7.17
CA GLN A 136 8.64 -0.72 7.29
C GLN A 136 8.06 -1.85 8.16
N ILE A 137 8.14 -3.08 7.66
CA ILE A 137 7.85 -4.27 8.46
C ILE A 137 9.19 -4.78 8.99
N PRO A 138 9.36 -4.90 10.32
CA PRO A 138 10.54 -5.53 10.88
C PRO A 138 10.69 -6.97 10.35
N LEU A 139 11.90 -7.32 9.92
CA LEU A 139 12.20 -8.70 9.56
C LEU A 139 12.07 -9.61 10.79
N LEU A 140 11.53 -10.80 10.58
CA LEU A 140 11.43 -11.79 11.63
C LEU A 140 12.79 -12.48 11.80
N GLU A 141 13.21 -12.68 13.06
CA GLU A 141 14.31 -13.56 13.39
C GLU A 141 13.86 -15.00 13.11
N LEU A 142 14.19 -15.51 11.92
CA LEU A 142 13.96 -16.90 11.60
C LEU A 142 15.06 -17.73 12.29
N HIS A 143 14.72 -18.38 13.39
CA HIS A 143 15.58 -19.42 13.95
C HIS A 143 15.59 -20.61 12.98
N HIS A 144 16.74 -20.84 12.36
CA HIS A 144 17.00 -22.08 11.65
C HIS A 144 17.41 -23.12 12.71
N ASP A 145 16.50 -24.03 13.04
CA ASP A 145 16.80 -25.28 13.75
C ASP A 145 17.64 -26.23 12.88
#